data_AF-A0A6S8ECW9-F1
#
_entry.id   AF-A0A6S8ECW9-F1
#
_cell.length_a   1.000
_cell.length_b   1.000
_cell.length_c   1.000
_cell.angle_alpha   90.00
_cell.angle_beta   90.00
_cell.angle_gamma   90.00
#
_symmetry.space_group_name_H-M   'P 1'
#
loop_
_entity.id
_entity.type
_entity.pdbx_description
1 polymer ?
#
loop_
_entity_poly.entity_id
_entity_poly.type
_entity_poly.pdbx_seq_one_letter_code
_entity_poly.pdbx_strand_id
1 'polypeptide(L)'
;MQETGGVLMEFVPGLELGSPLLRLSQNEFRKVLFEVGRMVAVDVLLNNADRTPFLRRGDGNPGNIMINKPGKGGEKNLKVIAIDQTVSPISDTNILNNYLSAIDSRSEKDYRKLLSFLCESLVGSTNAKSYVQDKDALASLTDGVETVMTELAKTGNSRIEAAVKLTRKSFSKFDDNKLIQKFLAKVLEHF
;
A
#
# COMPACT_ATOMS: atom_id res chain seq x y z
N MET A 1 -12.03 -32.46 9.25
CA MET A 1 -12.43 -31.29 10.06
C MET A 1 -11.48 -30.17 9.71
N GLN A 2 -11.96 -29.09 9.11
CA GLN A 2 -11.18 -27.86 8.94
C GLN A 2 -11.22 -27.15 10.29
N GLU A 3 -10.06 -26.95 10.93
CA GLU A 3 -9.98 -26.11 12.12
C GLU A 3 -10.31 -24.67 11.71
N THR A 4 -11.45 -24.15 12.19
CA THR A 4 -11.76 -22.72 12.11
C THR A 4 -10.88 -22.00 13.13
N GLY A 5 -9.71 -21.57 12.71
CA GLY A 5 -8.88 -20.64 13.47
C GLY A 5 -9.53 -19.25 13.54
N GLY A 6 -9.42 -18.59 14.69
CA GLY A 6 -9.80 -17.19 14.87
C GLY A 6 -8.56 -16.30 14.90
N VAL A 7 -8.63 -15.12 14.29
CA VAL A 7 -7.58 -14.10 14.38
C VAL A 7 -8.02 -13.04 15.38
N LEU A 8 -7.24 -12.83 16.44
CA LEU A 8 -7.43 -11.71 17.36
C LEU A 8 -6.61 -10.52 16.84
N MET A 9 -7.25 -9.37 16.67
CA MET A 9 -6.60 -8.15 16.20
C MET A 9 -6.83 -7.01 17.19
N GLU A 10 -5.87 -6.10 17.25
CA GLU A 10 -6.04 -4.82 17.95
C GLU A 10 -7.18 -4.04 17.28
N PHE A 11 -8.04 -3.43 18.09
CA PHE A 11 -9.03 -2.50 17.57
C PHE A 11 -8.34 -1.20 17.16
N VAL A 12 -8.43 -0.85 15.88
CA VAL A 12 -7.90 0.40 15.36
C VAL A 12 -9.05 1.38 15.16
N PRO A 13 -9.12 2.51 15.90
CA PRO A 13 -10.12 3.52 15.65
C PRO A 13 -9.87 4.20 14.30
N GLY A 14 -10.89 4.39 13.49
CA GLY A 14 -10.77 5.06 12.20
C GLY A 14 -12.03 4.97 11.36
N LEU A 15 -12.00 5.59 10.19
CA LEU A 15 -13.02 5.48 9.15
C LEU A 15 -12.37 4.95 7.89
N GLU A 16 -13.06 4.09 7.17
CA GLU A 16 -12.61 3.66 5.85
C GLU A 16 -12.47 4.85 4.88
N LEU A 17 -11.56 4.75 3.91
CA LEU A 17 -11.28 5.79 2.93
C LEU A 17 -12.53 6.20 2.12
N GLY A 18 -13.46 5.27 1.91
CA GLY A 18 -14.75 5.49 1.24
C GLY A 18 -15.88 5.97 2.16
N SER A 19 -15.63 6.17 3.45
CA SER A 19 -16.70 6.47 4.40
C SER A 19 -17.31 7.85 4.14
N PRO A 20 -18.65 7.99 4.08
CA PRO A 20 -19.29 9.30 3.90
C PRO A 20 -19.08 10.24 5.11
N LEU A 21 -18.68 9.67 6.26
CA LEU A 21 -18.37 10.42 7.48
C LEU A 21 -16.94 10.94 7.50
N LEU A 22 -16.09 10.50 6.56
CA LEU A 22 -14.74 11.01 6.42
C LEU A 22 -14.80 12.38 5.76
N ARG A 23 -14.28 13.38 6.47
CA ARG A 23 -14.17 14.77 6.00
C ARG A 23 -12.74 15.21 6.19
N LEU A 24 -12.06 15.58 5.11
CA LEU A 24 -10.67 16.03 5.13
C LEU A 24 -10.61 17.49 4.66
N SER A 25 -9.83 18.31 5.35
CA SER A 25 -9.34 19.56 4.79
C SER A 25 -8.36 19.27 3.64
N GLN A 26 -8.09 20.25 2.79
CA GLN A 26 -7.15 20.08 1.66
C GLN A 26 -5.75 19.65 2.11
N ASN A 27 -5.27 20.17 3.26
CA ASN A 27 -3.97 19.78 3.81
C ASN A 27 -3.99 18.34 4.34
N GLU A 28 -5.05 17.95 5.05
CA GLU A 28 -5.21 16.56 5.51
C GLU A 28 -5.32 15.59 4.32
N PHE A 29 -6.01 16.00 3.26
CA PHE A 29 -6.14 15.22 2.03
C PHE A 29 -4.77 14.94 1.40
N ARG A 30 -3.91 15.95 1.25
CA ARG A 30 -2.55 15.78 0.73
C ARG A 30 -1.70 14.87 1.62
N LYS A 31 -1.83 14.99 2.95
CA LYS A 31 -1.16 14.08 3.89
C LYS A 31 -1.64 12.63 3.76
N VAL A 32 -2.95 12.42 3.59
CA VAL A 32 -3.51 11.09 3.31
C VAL A 32 -2.92 10.53 2.03
N LEU A 33 -2.84 11.32 0.95
CA LEU A 33 -2.25 10.86 -0.31
C LEU A 33 -0.78 10.46 -0.16
N PHE A 34 0.00 11.24 0.59
CA PHE A 34 1.38 10.87 0.89
C PHE A 34 1.49 9.53 1.62
N GLU A 35 0.74 9.33 2.69
CA GLU A 35 0.76 8.07 3.44
C GLU A 35 0.18 6.89 2.62
N VAL A 36 -0.81 7.12 1.77
CA VAL A 36 -1.31 6.12 0.81
C VAL A 36 -0.23 5.78 -0.22
N GLY A 37 0.56 6.74 -0.68
CA GLY A 37 1.72 6.48 -1.55
C GLY A 37 2.72 5.54 -0.89
N ARG A 38 3.06 5.80 0.37
CA ARG A 38 3.93 4.90 1.16
C ARG A 38 3.37 3.48 1.25
N MET A 39 2.07 3.37 1.52
CA MET A 39 1.36 2.10 1.56
C MET A 39 1.37 1.37 0.21
N VAL A 40 1.17 2.09 -0.91
CA VAL A 40 1.21 1.52 -2.27
C VAL A 40 2.59 0.95 -2.59
N ALA A 41 3.67 1.62 -2.17
CA ALA A 41 5.02 1.06 -2.30
C ALA A 41 5.16 -0.28 -1.57
N VAL A 42 4.59 -0.40 -0.37
CA VAL A 42 4.55 -1.68 0.35
C VAL A 42 3.69 -2.71 -0.37
N ASP A 43 2.53 -2.32 -0.90
CA ASP A 43 1.67 -3.24 -1.68
C ASP A 43 2.40 -3.77 -2.92
N VAL A 44 3.23 -2.96 -3.59
CA VAL A 44 4.12 -3.41 -4.69
C VAL A 44 5.10 -4.49 -4.22
N LEU A 45 5.68 -4.35 -3.03
CA LEU A 45 6.61 -5.35 -2.47
C LEU A 45 5.89 -6.63 -2.05
N LEU A 46 4.62 -6.54 -1.69
CA LEU A 46 3.84 -7.70 -1.23
C LEU A 46 3.00 -8.31 -2.35
N ASN A 47 3.03 -7.72 -3.55
CA ASN A 47 2.14 -8.03 -4.68
C ASN A 47 0.66 -8.03 -4.23
N ASN A 48 0.30 -7.06 -3.38
CA ASN A 48 -1.04 -6.92 -2.85
C ASN A 48 -1.89 -6.06 -3.79
N ALA A 49 -2.56 -6.70 -4.74
CA ALA A 49 -3.36 -6.02 -5.77
C ALA A 49 -4.80 -5.71 -5.33
N ASP A 50 -5.20 -6.11 -4.13
CA ASP A 50 -6.59 -5.98 -3.68
C ASP A 50 -6.94 -4.52 -3.31
N ARG A 51 -6.03 -3.83 -2.62
CA ARG A 51 -6.32 -2.53 -2.00
C ARG A 51 -6.44 -1.38 -3.00
N THR A 52 -5.60 -1.36 -4.02
CA THR A 52 -5.57 -0.27 -5.01
C THR A 52 -5.45 -0.83 -6.44
N PRO A 53 -6.00 -0.12 -7.44
CA PRO A 53 -5.91 -0.53 -8.84
C PRO A 53 -4.51 -0.29 -9.45
N PHE A 54 -3.47 -0.12 -8.63
CA PHE A 54 -2.14 0.23 -9.08
C PHE A 54 -1.40 -0.96 -9.70
N LEU A 55 -1.47 -2.13 -9.07
CA LEU A 55 -0.70 -3.32 -9.50
C LEU A 55 -1.36 -4.09 -10.64
N ARG A 56 -2.69 -4.27 -10.57
CA ARG A 56 -3.46 -5.04 -11.55
C ARG A 56 -4.67 -4.24 -11.99
N ARG A 57 -5.17 -4.56 -13.19
CA ARG A 57 -6.46 -4.03 -13.65
C ARG A 57 -7.56 -4.65 -12.80
N GLY A 58 -8.20 -3.83 -11.98
CA GLY A 58 -9.30 -4.15 -11.10
C GLY A 58 -9.81 -2.85 -10.47
N ASP A 59 -10.90 -2.93 -9.72
CA ASP A 59 -11.51 -1.73 -9.11
C ASP A 59 -10.76 -1.30 -7.84
N GLY A 60 -10.00 -2.22 -7.22
CA GLY A 60 -9.42 -2.02 -5.90
C GLY A 60 -10.49 -2.03 -4.79
N ASN A 61 -10.04 -2.09 -3.55
CA ASN A 61 -10.92 -2.07 -2.39
C ASN A 61 -10.50 -0.95 -1.41
N PRO A 62 -11.12 0.25 -1.50
CA PRO A 62 -10.80 1.35 -0.60
C PRO A 62 -11.27 1.10 0.83
N GLY A 63 -12.13 0.10 1.07
CA GLY A 63 -12.49 -0.39 2.40
C GLY A 63 -11.30 -0.98 3.16
N ASN A 64 -10.28 -1.44 2.44
CA ASN A 64 -9.04 -1.97 3.02
C ASN A 64 -8.02 -0.87 3.40
N ILE A 65 -8.47 0.39 3.43
CA ILE A 65 -7.72 1.58 3.85
C ILE A 65 -8.52 2.30 4.92
N MET A 66 -7.99 2.38 6.13
CA MET A 66 -8.57 3.16 7.23
C MET A 66 -7.81 4.46 7.45
N ILE A 67 -8.55 5.53 7.75
CA ILE A 67 -8.04 6.84 8.11
C ILE A 67 -8.37 7.09 9.58
N ASN A 68 -7.33 7.25 10.39
CA ASN A 68 -7.46 7.67 11.77
C ASN A 68 -7.11 9.16 11.87
N LYS A 69 -8.04 9.96 12.41
CA LYS A 69 -7.89 11.40 12.55
C LYS A 69 -7.43 11.78 13.96
N PRO A 70 -6.59 12.82 14.12
CA PRO A 70 -6.25 13.35 15.43
C PRO A 70 -7.49 13.67 16.26
N GLY A 71 -7.45 13.36 17.56
CA GLY A 71 -8.53 13.69 18.50
C GLY A 71 -9.68 12.68 18.60
N LYS A 72 -9.79 11.70 17.70
CA LYS A 72 -10.61 10.49 17.93
C LYS A 72 -9.71 9.38 18.46
N GLY A 73 -9.99 8.86 19.66
CA GLY A 73 -9.22 7.75 20.25
C GLY A 73 -7.84 8.11 20.81
N GLY A 74 -7.55 9.40 21.06
CA GLY A 74 -6.30 9.85 21.72
C GLY A 74 -5.10 10.00 20.79
N GLU A 75 -5.27 9.80 19.48
CA GLU A 75 -4.21 9.97 18.50
C GLU A 75 -3.83 11.43 18.26
N LYS A 76 -2.52 11.69 18.15
CA LYS A 76 -1.97 13.03 17.95
C LYS A 76 -1.86 13.42 16.47
N ASN A 77 -1.75 12.42 15.59
CA ASN A 77 -1.46 12.61 14.17
C ASN A 77 -2.46 11.83 13.29
N LEU A 78 -2.66 12.32 12.07
CA LEU A 78 -3.39 11.58 11.05
C LEU A 78 -2.59 10.33 10.68
N LYS A 79 -3.27 9.18 10.59
CA LYS A 79 -2.66 7.92 10.16
C LYS A 79 -3.50 7.28 9.07
N VAL A 80 -2.81 6.73 8.07
CA VAL A 80 -3.38 5.77 7.13
C VAL A 80 -3.02 4.38 7.64
N ILE A 81 -4.03 3.54 7.81
CA ILE A 81 -3.87 2.17 8.28
C ILE A 81 -4.33 1.22 7.16
N ALA A 82 -3.40 0.40 6.72
CA ALA A 82 -3.64 -0.73 5.85
C ALA A 82 -4.29 -1.87 6.65
N ILE A 83 -5.50 -2.28 6.27
CA ILE A 83 -6.16 -3.47 6.86
C ILE A 83 -6.28 -4.56 5.80
N ASP A 84 -6.72 -5.75 6.25
CA ASP A 84 -6.90 -6.94 5.41
C ASP A 84 -5.66 -7.24 4.56
N GLN A 85 -4.49 -7.20 5.22
CA GLN A 85 -3.21 -7.29 4.54
C GLN A 85 -3.02 -8.69 3.97
N THR A 86 -2.80 -8.74 2.66
CA THR A 86 -2.49 -9.98 1.95
C THR A 86 -1.07 -9.91 1.38
N VAL A 87 -0.40 -11.06 1.29
CA VAL A 87 0.86 -11.23 0.58
C VAL A 87 0.63 -12.27 -0.50
N SER A 88 0.98 -11.94 -1.75
CA SER A 88 0.85 -12.86 -2.89
C SER A 88 2.22 -13.15 -3.50
N PRO A 89 3.00 -14.09 -2.95
CA PRO A 89 4.34 -14.38 -3.44
C PRO A 89 4.33 -14.79 -4.92
N ILE A 90 5.24 -14.23 -5.71
CA ILE A 90 5.46 -14.67 -7.10
C ILE A 90 6.59 -15.69 -7.09
N SER A 91 6.24 -16.96 -7.28
CA SER A 91 7.18 -18.08 -7.28
C SER A 91 7.80 -18.37 -8.65
N ASP A 92 7.09 -18.03 -9.73
CA ASP A 92 7.55 -18.26 -11.09
C ASP A 92 8.45 -17.11 -11.57
N THR A 93 9.64 -17.45 -12.06
CA THR A 93 10.64 -16.45 -12.50
C THR A 93 10.17 -15.62 -13.68
N ASN A 94 9.41 -16.20 -14.62
CA ASN A 94 8.93 -15.46 -15.79
C ASN A 94 7.81 -14.49 -15.37
N ILE A 95 6.90 -14.93 -14.51
CA ILE A 95 5.86 -14.07 -13.94
C ILE A 95 6.51 -12.94 -13.13
N LEU A 96 7.58 -13.24 -12.39
CA LEU A 96 8.33 -12.22 -11.64
C LEU A 96 8.96 -11.19 -12.58
N ASN A 97 9.62 -11.62 -13.65
CA ASN A 97 10.19 -10.68 -14.63
C ASN A 97 9.12 -9.78 -15.24
N ASN A 98 7.98 -10.36 -15.64
CA ASN A 98 6.86 -9.60 -16.20
C ASN A 98 6.29 -8.61 -15.17
N TYR A 99 6.20 -9.01 -13.91
CA TYR A 99 5.75 -8.15 -12.82
C TYR A 99 6.70 -6.96 -12.66
N LEU A 100 8.00 -7.20 -12.57
CA LEU A 100 9.02 -6.15 -12.43
C LEU A 100 8.99 -5.19 -13.62
N SER A 101 8.98 -5.71 -14.85
CA SER A 101 8.85 -4.87 -16.05
C SER A 101 7.55 -4.05 -16.08
N ALA A 102 6.45 -4.58 -15.53
CA ALA A 102 5.19 -3.85 -15.41
C ALA A 102 5.22 -2.77 -14.32
N ILE A 103 6.08 -2.89 -13.31
CA ILE A 103 6.32 -1.85 -12.30
C ILE A 103 7.25 -0.77 -12.86
N ASP A 104 8.34 -1.17 -13.52
CA ASP A 104 9.32 -0.24 -14.12
C ASP A 104 8.70 0.62 -15.23
N SER A 105 7.70 0.07 -15.93
CA SER A 105 6.97 0.80 -16.97
C SER A 105 5.84 1.69 -16.44
N ARG A 106 5.64 1.77 -15.11
CA ARG A 106 4.63 2.66 -14.54
C ARG A 106 4.98 4.11 -14.80
N SER A 107 3.95 4.83 -15.24
CA SER A 107 4.07 6.21 -15.67
C SER A 107 3.21 7.12 -14.83
N GLU A 108 3.38 8.43 -14.98
CA GLU A 108 2.49 9.44 -14.40
C GLU A 108 1.01 9.15 -14.68
N LYS A 109 0.69 8.58 -15.85
CA LYS A 109 -0.68 8.18 -16.21
C LYS A 109 -1.26 7.15 -15.25
N ASP A 110 -0.46 6.21 -14.76
CA ASP A 110 -0.90 5.18 -13.82
C ASP A 110 -1.11 5.76 -12.42
N TYR A 111 -0.22 6.64 -11.98
CA TYR A 111 -0.39 7.40 -10.73
C TYR A 111 -1.62 8.31 -10.77
N ARG A 112 -1.93 8.92 -11.92
CA ARG A 112 -3.16 9.71 -12.10
C ARG A 112 -4.43 8.87 -12.03
N LYS A 113 -4.42 7.63 -12.53
CA LYS A 113 -5.55 6.70 -12.37
C LYS A 113 -5.74 6.32 -10.90
N LEU A 114 -4.64 6.01 -10.21
CA LEU A 114 -4.67 5.74 -8.78
C LEU A 114 -5.22 6.94 -8.01
N LEU A 115 -4.74 8.15 -8.32
CA LEU A 115 -5.24 9.38 -7.72
C LEU A 115 -6.75 9.56 -7.98
N SER A 116 -7.23 9.30 -9.19
CA SER A 116 -8.68 9.34 -9.50
C SER A 116 -9.48 8.41 -8.61
N PHE A 117 -9.05 7.15 -8.48
CA PHE A 117 -9.68 6.16 -7.60
C PHE A 117 -9.72 6.64 -6.14
N LEU A 118 -8.63 7.19 -5.62
CA LEU A 118 -8.55 7.71 -4.25
C LEU A 118 -9.44 8.93 -4.06
N CYS A 119 -9.44 9.86 -5.01
CA CYS A 119 -10.29 11.05 -4.99
C CYS A 119 -11.77 10.68 -5.03
N GLU A 120 -12.16 9.74 -5.89
CA GLU A 120 -13.54 9.26 -6.00
C GLU A 120 -13.99 8.62 -4.68
N SER A 121 -13.12 7.86 -4.02
CA SER A 121 -13.38 7.28 -2.71
C SER A 121 -13.52 8.34 -1.61
N LEU A 122 -12.65 9.35 -1.60
CA LEU A 122 -12.54 10.35 -0.53
C LEU A 122 -13.57 11.48 -0.61
N VAL A 123 -13.87 11.98 -1.81
CA VAL A 123 -14.68 13.19 -2.02
C VAL A 123 -15.88 12.98 -2.95
N GLY A 124 -16.05 11.76 -3.48
CA GLY A 124 -17.07 11.43 -4.47
C GLY A 124 -16.74 11.93 -5.88
N SER A 125 -17.31 11.29 -6.90
CA SER A 125 -16.98 11.52 -8.32
C SER A 125 -17.21 12.97 -8.78
N THR A 126 -18.16 13.69 -8.19
CA THR A 126 -18.47 15.09 -8.56
C THR A 126 -17.35 16.06 -8.15
N ASN A 127 -16.67 15.79 -7.03
CA ASN A 127 -15.60 16.64 -6.53
C ASN A 127 -14.19 16.13 -6.90
N ALA A 128 -14.07 14.88 -7.35
CA ALA A 128 -12.78 14.26 -7.65
C ALA A 128 -11.99 14.99 -8.75
N LYS A 129 -12.68 15.59 -9.73
CA LYS A 129 -12.04 16.21 -10.91
C LYS A 129 -11.05 17.32 -10.56
N SER A 130 -11.35 18.16 -9.57
CA SER A 130 -10.46 19.25 -9.17
C SER A 130 -9.18 18.73 -8.49
N TYR A 131 -9.29 17.66 -7.69
CA TYR A 131 -8.16 17.05 -7.00
C TYR A 131 -7.26 16.22 -7.93
N VAL A 132 -7.83 15.56 -8.95
CA VAL A 132 -7.06 14.78 -9.94
C VAL A 132 -6.17 15.68 -10.81
N GLN A 133 -6.57 16.93 -11.00
CA GLN A 133 -5.80 17.95 -11.72
C GLN A 133 -4.84 18.73 -10.81
N ASP A 134 -4.96 18.58 -9.49
CA ASP A 134 -4.05 19.22 -8.53
C ASP A 134 -2.67 18.57 -8.61
N LYS A 135 -1.67 19.34 -9.07
CA LYS A 135 -0.28 18.88 -9.19
C LYS A 135 0.31 18.52 -7.82
N ASP A 136 -0.08 19.22 -6.76
CA ASP A 136 0.43 18.96 -5.41
C ASP A 136 -0.13 17.66 -4.85
N ALA A 137 -1.36 17.29 -5.24
CA ALA A 137 -1.98 16.03 -4.83
C ALA A 137 -1.25 14.84 -5.47
N LEU A 138 -0.96 14.92 -6.77
CA LEU A 138 -0.16 13.91 -7.46
C LEU A 138 1.26 13.82 -6.87
N ALA A 139 1.91 14.98 -6.67
CA ALA A 139 3.24 15.03 -6.06
C ALA A 139 3.25 14.39 -4.68
N SER A 140 2.26 14.70 -3.82
CA SER A 140 2.16 14.08 -2.49
C SER A 140 2.10 12.55 -2.58
N LEU A 141 1.29 12.02 -3.49
CA LEU A 141 1.15 10.57 -3.70
C LEU A 141 2.46 9.94 -4.18
N THR A 142 3.13 10.55 -5.18
CA THR A 142 4.39 10.03 -5.72
C THR A 142 5.54 10.14 -4.72
N ASP A 143 5.64 11.25 -3.99
CA ASP A 143 6.65 11.48 -2.96
C ASP A 143 6.57 10.42 -1.85
N GLY A 144 5.35 10.00 -1.50
CA GLY A 144 5.13 8.91 -0.55
C GLY A 144 5.70 7.58 -1.04
N VAL A 145 5.47 7.24 -2.30
CA VAL A 145 6.05 6.04 -2.92
C VAL A 145 7.57 6.13 -2.93
N GLU A 146 8.12 7.23 -3.46
CA GLU A 146 9.56 7.45 -3.58
C GLU A 146 10.27 7.42 -2.23
N THR A 147 9.64 7.94 -1.17
CA THR A 147 10.18 7.92 0.20
C THR A 147 10.43 6.48 0.64
N VAL A 148 9.45 5.59 0.51
CA VAL A 148 9.59 4.19 0.92
C VAL A 148 10.62 3.47 0.05
N MET A 149 10.59 3.67 -1.27
CA MET A 149 11.54 3.03 -2.18
C MET A 149 12.98 3.48 -1.89
N THR A 150 13.19 4.78 -1.62
CA THR A 150 14.48 5.34 -1.23
C THR A 150 14.95 4.81 0.13
N GLU A 151 14.05 4.70 1.11
CA GLU A 151 14.36 4.10 2.41
C GLU A 151 14.81 2.64 2.24
N LEU A 152 14.11 1.86 1.42
CA LEU A 152 14.45 0.47 1.15
C LEU A 152 15.80 0.32 0.47
N ALA A 153 16.09 1.15 -0.55
CA ALA A 153 17.38 1.19 -1.21
C ALA A 153 18.54 1.48 -0.23
N LYS A 154 18.32 2.39 0.73
CA LYS A 154 19.29 2.71 1.80
C LYS A 154 19.48 1.58 2.82
N THR A 155 18.47 0.74 3.03
CA THR A 155 18.47 -0.25 4.12
C THR A 155 19.34 -1.47 3.78
N GLY A 156 19.66 -1.68 2.50
CA GLY A 156 20.46 -2.81 2.01
C GLY A 156 19.71 -4.15 2.10
N ASN A 157 19.93 -5.04 1.12
CA ASN A 157 19.25 -6.34 1.00
C ASN A 157 19.29 -7.18 2.30
N SER A 158 20.37 -7.10 3.08
CA SER A 158 20.58 -7.93 4.28
C SER A 158 19.61 -7.64 5.45
N ARG A 159 19.14 -6.41 5.61
CA ARG A 159 18.19 -6.03 6.67
C ARG A 159 16.75 -6.38 6.30
N ILE A 160 16.40 -6.27 5.02
CA ILE A 160 15.10 -6.72 4.49
C ILE A 160 15.03 -8.25 4.56
N GLU A 161 16.11 -8.95 4.22
CA GLU A 161 16.24 -10.39 4.46
C GLU A 161 16.12 -10.77 5.94
N ALA A 162 16.70 -9.99 6.86
CA ALA A 162 16.61 -10.24 8.30
C ALA A 162 15.19 -10.02 8.84
N ALA A 163 14.48 -8.98 8.38
CA ALA A 163 13.08 -8.74 8.73
C ALA A 163 12.17 -9.87 8.22
N VAL A 164 12.38 -10.33 6.99
CA VAL A 164 11.67 -11.50 6.42
C VAL A 164 11.99 -12.77 7.19
N LYS A 165 13.24 -12.99 7.59
CA LYS A 165 13.66 -14.14 8.44
C LYS A 165 13.05 -14.08 9.85
N LEU A 166 12.91 -12.89 10.44
CA LEU A 166 12.28 -12.68 11.76
C LEU A 166 10.77 -12.92 11.71
N THR A 167 10.07 -12.34 10.72
CA THR A 167 8.66 -12.61 10.46
C THR A 167 8.43 -14.11 10.24
N ARG A 168 9.30 -14.77 9.45
CA ARG A 168 9.28 -16.23 9.28
C ARG A 168 9.42 -17.00 10.60
N LYS A 169 10.32 -16.62 11.51
CA LYS A 169 10.48 -17.34 12.78
C LYS A 169 9.19 -17.31 13.61
N SER A 170 8.47 -16.19 13.58
CA SER A 170 7.16 -16.01 14.23
C SER A 170 6.03 -16.79 13.54
N PHE A 171 6.13 -17.03 12.22
CA PHE A 171 5.14 -17.78 11.43
C PHE A 171 5.53 -19.23 11.09
N SER A 172 6.72 -19.70 11.48
CA SER A 172 7.30 -21.01 11.11
C SER A 172 6.59 -22.26 11.65
N LYS A 173 5.40 -22.10 12.25
CA LYS A 173 4.42 -23.19 12.36
C LYS A 173 3.62 -23.41 11.07
N PHE A 174 3.79 -22.55 10.04
CA PHE A 174 3.09 -22.61 8.75
C PHE A 174 4.06 -22.27 7.59
N ASP A 175 4.69 -23.32 7.09
CA ASP A 175 5.27 -23.58 5.76
C ASP A 175 6.35 -22.67 5.09
N ASP A 176 7.18 -23.34 4.28
CA ASP A 176 8.48 -22.95 3.75
C ASP A 176 8.48 -21.88 2.64
N ASN A 177 9.50 -20.99 2.58
CA ASN A 177 9.71 -20.23 1.33
C ASN A 177 11.10 -19.57 1.10
N LYS A 178 11.90 -20.15 0.20
CA LYS A 178 13.11 -19.54 -0.39
C LYS A 178 12.79 -18.49 -1.47
N LEU A 179 11.54 -18.39 -1.94
CA LEU A 179 11.17 -17.55 -3.09
C LEU A 179 10.89 -16.09 -2.72
N ILE A 180 10.38 -15.82 -1.52
CA ILE A 180 10.16 -14.44 -1.03
C ILE A 180 11.49 -13.69 -0.89
N GLN A 181 12.55 -14.38 -0.47
CA GLN A 181 13.90 -13.80 -0.40
C GLN A 181 14.43 -13.44 -1.79
N LYS A 182 14.21 -14.32 -2.79
CA LYS A 182 14.58 -14.03 -4.19
C LYS A 182 13.74 -12.90 -4.79
N PHE A 183 12.45 -12.84 -4.45
CA PHE A 183 11.54 -11.78 -4.90
C PHE A 183 11.99 -10.42 -4.37
N LEU A 184 12.20 -10.29 -3.06
CA LEU A 184 12.61 -9.02 -2.46
C LEU A 184 14.00 -8.60 -2.90
N ALA A 185 14.97 -9.52 -2.96
CA ALA A 185 16.31 -9.22 -3.47
C ALA A 185 16.27 -8.69 -4.91
N LYS A 186 15.42 -9.26 -5.77
CA LYS A 186 15.30 -8.87 -7.17
C LYS A 186 14.51 -7.59 -7.39
N VAL A 187 13.49 -7.32 -6.57
CA VAL A 187 12.81 -6.03 -6.58
C VAL A 187 13.81 -4.93 -6.19
N LEU A 188 14.65 -5.16 -5.18
CA LEU A 188 15.64 -4.20 -4.70
C LEU A 188 16.87 -4.04 -5.62
N GLU A 189 17.06 -4.91 -6.62
CA GLU A 189 18.09 -4.74 -7.65
C GLU A 189 17.66 -3.75 -8.75
N HIS A 190 16.38 -3.40 -8.83
CA HIS A 190 15.82 -2.48 -9.83
C HIS A 190 15.57 -1.07 -9.28
N PHE A 191 15.90 -0.80 -8.02
CA PHE A 191 15.81 0.51 -7.36
C PHE A 191 17.13 0.86 -6.66
#